data_AF-A0A921GCP9-F1
#
_entry.id   AF-A0A921GCP9-F1
#
_cell.length_a   1.000
_cell.length_b   1.000
_cell.length_c   1.000
_cell.angle_alpha   90.00
_cell.angle_beta   90.00
_cell.angle_gamma   90.00
#
_symmetry.space_group_name_H-M   'P 1'
#
loop_
_entity.id
_entity.type
_entity.pdbx_description
1 polymer ?
#
loop_
_entity_poly.entity_id
_entity_poly.type
_entity_poly.pdbx_seq_one_letter_code
_entity_poly.pdbx_strand_id
1 'polypeptide(L)'
;MVSFSRVVKEDVVFNDFESCCQKAMLCAIIKINGTLSLSSYGLSLTIRTENAKIASKIHKMLKDEYDPQIEFIVSRKMKLKKNNVYI
;
A
#
# COMPACT_ATOMS: atom_id res chain seq x y z
N MET A 1 -12.94 17.62 -8.42
CA MET A 1 -11.86 17.50 -9.42
C MET A 1 -10.78 16.59 -8.86
N VAL A 2 -10.32 15.59 -9.61
CA VAL A 2 -9.23 14.70 -9.18
C VAL A 2 -7.92 15.46 -9.31
N SER A 3 -7.03 15.40 -8.32
CA SER A 3 -5.74 16.11 -8.41
C SER A 3 -4.83 15.46 -9.45
N PHE A 4 -4.02 16.27 -10.14
CA PHE A 4 -3.03 15.77 -11.10
C PHE A 4 -2.13 14.69 -10.49
N SER A 5 -1.63 14.92 -9.27
CA SER A 5 -0.81 13.94 -8.56
C SER A 5 -1.52 12.61 -8.31
N ARG A 6 -2.85 12.59 -8.18
CA ARG A 6 -3.62 11.35 -8.03
C ARG A 6 -3.71 10.60 -9.34
N VAL A 7 -3.94 11.29 -10.45
CA VAL A 7 -3.96 10.69 -11.80
C VAL A 7 -2.61 10.02 -12.09
N VAL A 8 -1.50 10.77 -11.94
CA VAL A 8 -0.16 10.25 -12.20
C VAL A 8 0.18 9.03 -11.33
N LYS A 9 -0.19 9.05 -10.03
CA LYS A 9 0.04 7.90 -9.14
C LYS A 9 -0.77 6.68 -9.55
N GLU A 10 -2.00 6.86 -10.03
CA GLU A 10 -2.82 5.76 -10.51
C GLU A 10 -2.20 5.16 -11.78
N ASP A 11 -1.79 5.98 -12.73
CA ASP A 11 -1.17 5.51 -13.98
C ASP A 11 0.10 4.68 -13.74
N VAL A 12 1.00 5.15 -12.86
CA VAL A 12 2.23 4.41 -12.50
C VAL A 12 1.92 3.04 -11.91
N VAL A 13 0.88 2.94 -11.09
CA VAL A 13 0.52 1.72 -10.37
C VAL A 13 -0.18 0.69 -11.27
N PHE A 14 -0.75 1.13 -12.40
CA PHE A 14 -1.38 0.23 -13.38
C PHE A 14 -0.39 -0.45 -14.32
N ASN A 15 0.86 0.00 -14.40
CA ASN A 15 1.85 -0.68 -15.21
C ASN A 15 2.14 -2.09 -14.69
N ASP A 16 2.41 -3.01 -15.61
CA ASP A 16 2.99 -4.29 -15.29
C ASP A 16 4.49 -4.12 -15.10
N PHE A 17 4.98 -4.69 -14.01
CA PHE A 17 6.39 -4.62 -13.63
C PHE A 17 6.95 -6.04 -13.59
N GLU A 18 8.16 -6.20 -14.10
CA GLU A 18 8.96 -7.39 -13.85
C GLU A 18 9.24 -7.57 -12.34
N SER A 19 9.55 -8.79 -11.92
CA SER A 19 9.74 -9.13 -10.50
C SER A 19 10.76 -8.23 -9.79
N CYS A 20 11.88 -7.90 -10.44
CA CYS A 20 12.91 -7.03 -9.86
C CYS A 20 12.36 -5.62 -9.55
N CYS A 21 11.57 -5.06 -10.48
CA CYS A 21 10.92 -3.77 -10.36
C CYS A 21 9.79 -3.81 -9.32
N GLN A 22 9.06 -4.93 -9.23
CA GLN A 22 8.05 -5.11 -8.19
C GLN A 22 8.66 -5.08 -6.80
N LYS A 23 9.74 -5.82 -6.56
CA LYS A 23 10.47 -5.81 -5.29
C LYS A 23 11.02 -4.42 -4.95
N ALA A 24 11.59 -3.73 -5.94
CA ALA A 24 12.10 -2.38 -5.75
C ALA A 24 10.96 -1.40 -5.36
N MET A 25 9.81 -1.50 -6.03
CA MET A 25 8.65 -0.66 -5.73
C MET A 25 8.04 -0.97 -4.37
N LEU A 26 7.91 -2.26 -4.00
CA LEU A 26 7.49 -2.66 -2.65
C LEU A 26 8.44 -2.11 -1.59
N CYS A 27 9.75 -2.20 -1.80
CA CYS A 27 10.74 -1.63 -0.87
C CYS A 27 10.54 -0.12 -0.69
N ALA A 28 10.36 0.63 -1.79
CA ALA A 28 10.10 2.07 -1.72
C ALA A 28 8.80 2.38 -0.96
N ILE A 29 7.73 1.64 -1.22
CA ILE A 29 6.43 1.81 -0.54
C ILE A 29 6.56 1.52 0.95
N ILE A 30 7.23 0.43 1.32
CA ILE A 30 7.48 0.06 2.72
C ILE A 30 8.31 1.15 3.42
N LYS A 31 9.32 1.71 2.75
CA LYS A 31 10.12 2.81 3.33
C LYS A 31 9.32 4.09 3.56
N ILE A 32 8.37 4.42 2.69
CA ILE A 32 7.64 5.69 2.74
C ILE A 32 6.38 5.59 3.61
N ASN A 33 5.60 4.52 3.44
CA ASN A 33 4.28 4.35 4.05
C ASN A 33 4.20 3.15 5.00
N GLY A 34 5.25 2.34 5.06
CA GLY A 34 5.31 1.16 5.92
C GLY A 34 5.70 1.53 7.34
N THR A 35 5.08 0.85 8.30
CA THR A 35 5.47 0.86 9.71
C THR A 35 5.74 -0.58 10.12
N LEU A 36 6.98 -0.84 10.54
CA LEU A 36 7.35 -2.11 11.16
C LEU A 36 7.09 -2.00 12.66
N SER A 37 6.39 -2.99 13.21
CA SER A 37 6.13 -3.08 14.65
C SER A 37 6.61 -4.44 15.14
N LEU A 38 7.41 -4.42 16.20
CA LEU A 38 7.89 -5.62 16.86
C LEU A 38 7.13 -5.77 18.18
N SER A 39 6.52 -6.93 18.38
CA SER A 39 5.74 -7.26 19.57
C SER A 39 6.06 -8.67 20.06
N SER A 40 5.50 -9.06 21.21
CA SER A 40 5.58 -10.44 21.70
C SER A 40 4.98 -11.47 20.73
N TYR A 41 4.14 -11.04 19.79
CA TYR A 41 3.56 -11.86 18.72
C TYR A 41 4.43 -11.90 17.46
N GLY A 42 5.59 -11.26 17.46
CA GLY A 42 6.51 -11.19 16.33
C GLY A 42 6.54 -9.84 15.63
N LEU A 43 7.06 -9.86 14.40
CA LEU A 43 7.22 -8.68 13.55
C LEU A 43 6.01 -8.54 12.62
N SER A 44 5.39 -7.36 12.63
CA SER A 44 4.28 -7.02 11.73
C SER A 44 4.63 -5.80 10.86
N LEU A 45 4.25 -5.84 9.59
CA LEU A 45 4.34 -4.72 8.67
C LEU A 45 2.94 -4.15 8.40
N THR A 46 2.75 -2.87 8.70
CA THR A 46 1.52 -2.14 8.37
C THR A 46 1.80 -1.13 7.25
N ILE A 47 1.02 -1.12 6.18
CA ILE A 47 1.15 -0.14 5.09
C ILE A 47 -0.15 0.65 4.99
N ARG A 48 -0.10 1.98 4.99
CA ARG A 48 -1.32 2.81 4.94
C ARG A 48 -1.36 3.69 3.70
N THR A 49 -2.52 3.77 3.06
CA THR A 49 -2.74 4.67 1.90
C THR A 49 -4.16 5.21 1.86
N GLU A 50 -4.33 6.42 1.33
CA GLU A 50 -5.66 7.02 1.10
C GLU A 50 -6.21 6.66 -0.30
N ASN A 51 -5.42 5.99 -1.14
CA ASN A 51 -5.83 5.59 -2.48
C ASN A 51 -6.07 4.07 -2.57
N ALA A 52 -7.33 3.70 -2.83
CA ALA A 52 -7.77 2.31 -2.96
C ALA A 52 -6.99 1.52 -4.03
N LYS A 53 -6.73 2.13 -5.19
CA LYS A 53 -6.04 1.46 -6.31
C LYS A 53 -4.60 1.11 -5.96
N ILE A 54 -3.93 2.02 -5.26
CA ILE A 54 -2.58 1.80 -4.73
C ILE A 54 -2.61 0.65 -3.72
N ALA A 55 -3.58 0.65 -2.81
CA ALA A 55 -3.75 -0.43 -1.82
C ALA A 55 -3.92 -1.81 -2.50
N SER A 56 -4.81 -1.89 -3.50
CA SER A 56 -5.07 -3.13 -4.23
C SER A 56 -3.84 -3.62 -5.00
N LYS A 57 -3.06 -2.73 -5.62
CA LYS A 57 -1.82 -3.13 -6.32
C LYS A 57 -0.76 -3.61 -5.34
N ILE A 58 -0.56 -2.93 -4.20
CA ILE A 58 0.38 -3.38 -3.16
C ILE A 58 0.02 -4.77 -2.67
N HIS A 59 -1.27 -5.00 -2.38
CA HIS A 59 -1.76 -6.32 -1.97
C HIS A 59 -1.43 -7.39 -3.01
N LYS A 60 -1.70 -7.12 -4.29
CA LYS A 60 -1.37 -8.04 -5.38
C LYS A 60 0.13 -8.32 -5.47
N MET A 61 0.96 -7.28 -5.50
CA MET A 61 2.43 -7.42 -5.58
C MET A 61 3.01 -8.18 -4.39
N LEU A 62 2.52 -7.94 -3.17
CA LEU A 62 2.95 -8.70 -1.99
C LEU A 62 2.60 -10.18 -2.12
N LYS A 63 1.38 -10.49 -2.59
CA LYS A 63 0.94 -11.87 -2.80
C LYS A 63 1.73 -12.58 -3.90
N ASP A 64 1.98 -11.89 -5.02
CA ASP A 64 2.70 -12.44 -6.17
C ASP A 64 4.19 -12.71 -5.84
N GLU A 65 4.85 -11.85 -5.05
CA GLU A 65 6.28 -11.98 -4.74
C GLU A 65 6.59 -12.80 -3.48
N TYR A 66 5.67 -12.85 -2.51
CA TYR A 66 5.97 -13.40 -1.18
C TYR A 66 4.87 -14.31 -0.58
N ASP A 67 3.69 -14.40 -1.20
CA ASP A 67 2.49 -15.09 -0.69
C ASP A 67 2.26 -15.00 0.83
N PRO A 68 2.27 -13.79 1.44
CA PRO A 68 2.15 -13.66 2.89
C PRO A 68 0.69 -13.74 3.33
N GLN A 69 0.48 -13.96 4.64
CA GLN A 69 -0.83 -13.70 5.24
C GLN A 69 -1.03 -12.18 5.39
N ILE A 70 -2.05 -11.63 4.71
CA ILE A 70 -2.37 -10.20 4.71
C ILE A 70 -3.77 -10.00 5.26
N GLU A 71 -3.91 -9.09 6.21
CA GLU A 71 -5.21 -8.56 6.64
C GLU A 71 -5.44 -7.21 5.94
N PHE A 72 -6.59 -7.01 5.31
CA PHE A 72 -6.92 -5.78 4.59
C PHE A 72 -8.06 -5.05 5.28
N ILE A 73 -7.80 -3.83 5.76
CA ILE A 73 -8.73 -3.07 6.59
C ILE A 73 -9.01 -1.72 5.94
N VAL A 74 -10.28 -1.33 5.90
CA VAL A 74 -10.69 0.02 5.50
C VAL A 74 -11.18 0.77 6.73
N SER A 75 -10.48 1.84 7.08
CA SER A 75 -10.86 2.73 8.18
C SER A 75 -11.20 4.11 7.66
N ARG A 76 -12.25 4.74 8.20
CA ARG A 76 -12.63 6.11 7.82
C ARG A 76 -12.11 7.10 8.86
N LYS A 77 -11.36 8.10 8.42
CA LYS A 77 -10.95 9.21 9.31
C LYS A 77 -12.20 9.97 9.78
N MET A 78 -12.39 10.05 11.10
CA MET A 78 -13.55 10.69 11.73
C MET A 78 -13.42 12.22 11.83
N LYS A 79 -12.20 12.72 11.97
CA LYS A 79 -11.86 14.16 12.02
C LYS A 79 -11.15 14.57 10.72
N LEU A 80 -10.97 15.89 10.48
CA LEU A 80 -10.32 16.57 9.32
C LEU A 80 -9.82 15.69 8.15
N LYS A 81 -10.30 15.99 6.92
CA LYS A 81 -10.16 15.16 5.70
C LYS A 81 -10.75 13.75 5.90
N LYS A 82 -12.10 13.69 5.95
CA LYS A 82 -12.95 12.48 6.15
C LYS A 82 -12.83 11.45 5.01
N ASN A 83 -11.62 11.00 4.74
CA ASN A 83 -11.26 10.07 3.69
C ASN A 83 -11.20 8.65 4.23
N ASN A 84 -11.30 7.68 3.33
CA ASN A 84 -10.97 6.29 3.63
C ASN A 84 -9.46 6.12 3.65
N VAL A 85 -8.97 5.37 4.62
CA VAL A 85 -7.60 4.90 4.73
C VAL A 85 -7.65 3.39 4.61
N TYR A 86 -6.88 2.88 3.66
CA TYR A 86 -6.67 1.47 3.42
C TYR A 86 -5.40 1.09 4.17
N ILE A 87 -5.49 0.04 4.99
CA ILE A 87 -4.46 -0.46 5.89
C ILE A 87 -4.23 -1.94 5.57
#